data_AF-A0A7X7RS18-F1
#
_entry.id   AF-A0A7X7RS18-F1
#
_cell.length_a   1.000
_cell.length_b   1.000
_cell.length_c   1.000
_cell.angle_alpha   90.00
_cell.angle_beta   90.00
_cell.angle_gamma   90.00
#
_symmetry.space_group_name_H-M   'P 1'
#
loop_
_entity.id
_entity.type
_entity.pdbx_description
1 polymer ?
#
loop_
_entity_poly.entity_id
_entity_poly.type
_entity_poly.pdbx_seq_one_letter_code
_entity_poly.pdbx_strand_id
1 'polypeptide(L)'
;MIAYELNRSLDICFKFAITYIDDEFVSSAKYLVEGNDLILLGEKESIRLSFTDKGIENDVSADEWDLSDGLIMVEEDSTESELLKYVYMVFRIWQQIPPYANPHMHEVLLKKLNEKLLYFDLRVSFDDEQFHIYHGTDTITIEQALSIIMERERGLKVMDQMEQTYKEAVRFKNLGQYERCMPLYLTIIGQEKKDSALFTKACYELGEVYYLEDDLERAAITYMRCDSSYVEDQNDLFLRIGHALLDNKLKSFSSQVKSYYRCTLSDTYKTQHEEEFEKAAASVAQMYEEYEKACIEVGRKKYKK
;
A
#
# COMPACT_ATOMS: atom_id res chain seq x y z
N MET A 1 -20.96 7.86 -10.86
CA MET A 1 -21.55 8.06 -9.53
C MET A 1 -20.73 7.30 -8.51
N ILE A 2 -20.46 7.88 -7.34
CA ILE A 2 -19.77 7.21 -6.23
C ILE A 2 -20.76 7.03 -5.09
N ALA A 3 -20.95 5.80 -4.63
CA ALA A 3 -21.74 5.48 -3.45
C ALA A 3 -20.83 5.28 -2.23
N TYR A 4 -21.14 5.92 -1.11
CA TYR A 4 -20.33 5.82 0.09
C TYR A 4 -21.13 5.89 1.39
N GLU A 5 -20.49 5.36 2.44
CA GLU A 5 -20.89 5.58 3.82
C GLU A 5 -19.94 6.61 4.44
N LEU A 6 -20.50 7.47 5.28
CA LEU A 6 -19.73 8.45 6.05
C LEU A 6 -19.38 7.91 7.42
N ASN A 7 -18.21 8.30 7.93
CA ASN A 7 -17.91 8.03 9.33
C ASN A 7 -18.95 8.73 10.24
N ARG A 8 -19.09 8.23 11.47
CA ARG A 8 -20.13 8.66 12.40
C ARG A 8 -20.12 10.16 12.69
N SER A 9 -18.94 10.79 12.74
CA SER A 9 -18.85 12.21 13.06
C SER A 9 -19.38 13.07 11.92
N LEU A 10 -19.05 12.71 10.68
CA LEU A 10 -19.51 13.44 9.49
C LEU A 10 -21.00 13.18 9.21
N ASP A 11 -21.47 11.95 9.39
CA ASP A 11 -22.90 11.60 9.27
C ASP A 11 -23.78 12.43 10.21
N ILE A 12 -23.39 12.58 11.48
CA ILE A 12 -24.10 13.43 12.45
C ILE A 12 -24.18 14.88 11.97
N CYS A 13 -23.08 15.40 11.39
CA CYS A 13 -23.05 16.79 10.90
C CYS A 13 -24.04 16.97 9.74
N PHE A 14 -24.00 16.07 8.75
CA PHE A 14 -24.91 16.12 7.61
C PHE A 14 -26.37 15.99 8.06
N LYS A 15 -26.67 15.01 8.92
CA LYS A 15 -28.01 14.82 9.48
C LYS A 15 -28.55 16.09 10.13
N PHE A 16 -27.74 16.77 10.96
CA PHE A 16 -28.16 18.01 11.62
C PHE A 16 -28.52 19.13 10.64
N ALA A 17 -27.76 19.28 9.55
CA ALA A 17 -28.04 20.29 8.54
C ALA A 17 -29.31 19.96 7.75
N ILE A 18 -29.56 18.68 7.46
CA ILE A 18 -30.76 18.27 6.75
C ILE A 18 -32.01 18.42 7.61
N THR A 19 -31.97 18.09 8.90
CA THR A 19 -33.11 18.34 9.81
C THR A 19 -33.47 19.82 9.93
N TYR A 20 -32.58 20.73 9.52
CA TYR A 20 -32.88 22.16 9.42
C TYR A 20 -33.71 22.50 8.18
N ILE A 21 -33.60 21.70 7.12
CA ILE A 21 -34.31 21.87 5.84
C ILE A 21 -35.62 21.09 5.86
N ASP A 22 -35.58 19.86 6.38
CA ASP A 22 -36.70 18.93 6.44
C ASP A 22 -36.62 18.11 7.73
N ASP A 23 -37.57 18.34 8.65
CA ASP A 23 -37.63 17.69 9.96
C ASP A 23 -38.16 16.25 9.90
N GLU A 24 -38.77 15.85 8.78
CA GLU A 24 -39.25 14.49 8.53
C GLU A 24 -38.19 13.57 7.92
N PHE A 25 -37.05 14.12 7.47
CA PHE A 25 -35.98 13.35 6.85
C PHE A 25 -35.37 12.30 7.81
N VAL A 26 -35.36 11.04 7.35
CA VAL A 26 -34.75 9.91 8.06
C VAL A 26 -33.54 9.40 7.27
N SER A 27 -32.34 9.79 7.70
CA SER A 27 -31.07 9.38 7.07
C SER A 27 -30.88 7.86 7.09
N SER A 28 -30.48 7.29 5.96
CA SER A 28 -29.99 5.91 5.84
C SER A 28 -28.48 5.77 6.12
N ALA A 29 -27.78 6.86 6.46
CA ALA A 29 -26.33 6.97 6.60
C ALA A 29 -25.53 6.65 5.31
N LYS A 30 -26.19 6.68 4.16
CA LYS A 30 -25.61 6.46 2.83
C LYS A 30 -25.73 7.72 1.99
N TYR A 31 -24.74 7.89 1.12
CA TYR A 31 -24.56 9.11 0.34
C TYR A 31 -24.10 8.76 -1.07
N LEU A 32 -24.52 9.56 -2.03
CA LEU A 32 -24.06 9.48 -3.42
C LEU A 32 -23.42 10.80 -3.84
N VAL A 33 -22.36 10.72 -4.62
CA VAL A 33 -21.87 11.86 -5.39
C VAL A 33 -22.04 11.55 -6.87
N GLU A 34 -22.77 12.41 -7.57
CA GLU A 34 -23.05 12.33 -9.01
C GLU A 34 -22.68 13.67 -9.65
N GLY A 35 -21.55 13.70 -10.37
CA GLY A 35 -21.01 14.96 -10.88
C GLY A 35 -20.71 15.95 -9.75
N ASN A 36 -21.46 17.05 -9.71
CA ASN A 36 -21.39 18.09 -8.69
C ASN A 36 -22.51 17.99 -7.64
N ASP A 37 -23.32 16.94 -7.71
CA ASP A 37 -24.44 16.77 -6.81
C ASP A 37 -24.05 15.82 -5.68
N LEU A 38 -24.48 16.19 -4.48
CA LEU A 38 -24.39 15.37 -3.29
C LEU A 38 -25.80 14.92 -2.89
N ILE A 39 -26.05 13.63 -2.91
CA ILE A 39 -27.36 13.04 -2.60
C ILE A 39 -27.28 12.33 -1.26
N LEU A 40 -28.13 12.74 -0.32
CA LEU A 40 -28.27 12.15 0.99
C LEU A 40 -29.43 11.18 0.96
N LEU A 41 -29.13 9.89 1.09
CA LEU A 41 -30.14 8.85 0.93
C LEU A 41 -30.99 8.74 2.20
N GLY A 42 -32.29 8.99 2.07
CA GLY A 42 -33.25 8.83 3.17
C GLY A 42 -34.17 7.64 2.97
N GLU A 43 -34.77 7.17 4.06
CA GLU A 43 -35.65 5.99 4.05
C GLU A 43 -36.91 6.19 3.21
N LYS A 44 -37.47 7.40 3.18
CA LYS A 44 -38.71 7.74 2.46
C LYS A 44 -38.47 8.61 1.22
N GLU A 45 -37.51 9.51 1.30
CA GLU A 45 -37.09 10.39 0.22
C GLU A 45 -35.62 10.72 0.43
N SER A 46 -34.91 10.96 -0.66
CA SER A 46 -33.52 11.42 -0.61
C SER A 46 -33.47 12.93 -0.86
N ILE A 47 -32.38 13.57 -0.43
CA ILE A 47 -32.19 15.00 -0.65
C ILE A 47 -30.97 15.20 -1.54
N ARG A 48 -31.17 15.81 -2.70
CA ARG A 48 -30.13 16.19 -3.65
C ARG A 48 -29.70 17.62 -3.40
N LEU A 49 -28.39 17.81 -3.21
CA LEU A 49 -27.74 19.10 -3.08
C LEU A 49 -26.92 19.36 -4.35
N SER A 50 -27.37 20.29 -5.19
CA SER A 50 -26.65 20.63 -6.42
C SER A 50 -25.68 21.78 -6.18
N PHE A 51 -24.40 21.55 -6.45
CA PHE A 51 -23.37 22.61 -6.37
C PHE A 51 -23.26 23.41 -7.67
N THR A 52 -24.04 23.05 -8.70
CA THR A 52 -24.07 23.77 -9.97
C THR A 52 -24.98 25.00 -9.89
N ASP A 53 -26.16 24.85 -9.28
CA ASP A 53 -27.18 25.88 -9.15
C ASP A 53 -27.51 26.26 -7.69
N LYS A 54 -26.86 25.61 -6.72
CA LYS A 54 -27.07 25.80 -5.28
C LYS A 54 -28.47 25.37 -4.82
N GLY A 55 -29.13 24.54 -5.60
CA GLY A 55 -30.46 24.01 -5.34
C GLY A 55 -30.47 22.91 -4.29
N ILE A 56 -31.65 22.74 -3.68
CA ILE A 56 -32.01 21.58 -2.88
C ILE A 56 -33.27 21.01 -3.51
N GLU A 57 -33.25 19.73 -3.83
CA GLU A 57 -34.37 19.02 -4.43
C GLU A 57 -34.60 17.69 -3.71
N ASN A 58 -35.87 17.27 -3.64
CA ASN A 58 -36.19 15.93 -3.18
C ASN A 58 -35.98 14.95 -4.34
N ASP A 59 -35.45 13.79 -4.00
CA ASP A 59 -35.13 12.71 -4.92
C ASP A 59 -35.76 11.40 -4.38
N VAL A 60 -35.68 10.34 -5.16
CA VAL A 60 -36.27 9.03 -4.83
C VAL A 60 -35.69 8.44 -3.54
N SER A 61 -36.44 7.56 -2.89
CA SER A 61 -36.02 6.90 -1.65
C SER A 61 -34.78 6.03 -1.84
N ALA A 62 -34.07 5.74 -0.74
CA ALA A 62 -32.83 4.98 -0.76
C ALA A 62 -32.95 3.56 -1.37
N ASP A 63 -34.13 2.95 -1.34
CA ASP A 63 -34.39 1.61 -1.90
C ASP A 63 -34.60 1.59 -3.42
N GLU A 64 -34.83 2.76 -4.03
CA GLU A 64 -34.92 2.91 -5.49
C GLU A 64 -33.54 3.04 -6.17
N TRP A 65 -32.49 3.30 -5.38
CA TRP A 65 -31.12 3.41 -5.90
C TRP A 65 -30.43 2.06 -6.05
N ASP A 66 -29.85 1.81 -7.22
CA ASP A 66 -28.99 0.64 -7.45
C ASP A 66 -27.58 0.89 -6.88
N LEU A 67 -27.29 0.26 -5.74
CA LEU A 67 -25.99 0.33 -5.05
C LEU A 67 -25.16 -0.95 -5.25
N SER A 68 -25.44 -1.73 -6.30
CA SER A 68 -24.81 -3.04 -6.53
C SER A 68 -23.31 -2.97 -6.77
N ASP A 69 -22.79 -1.84 -7.26
CA ASP A 69 -21.35 -1.59 -7.44
C ASP A 69 -20.57 -1.46 -6.09
N GLY A 70 -21.30 -1.47 -4.97
CA GLY A 70 -20.75 -1.49 -3.62
C GLY A 70 -20.61 -0.10 -3.00
N LEU A 71 -20.60 -0.06 -1.67
CA LEU A 71 -20.42 1.16 -0.87
C LEU A 71 -18.94 1.31 -0.49
N ILE A 72 -18.39 2.48 -0.77
CA ILE A 72 -17.03 2.83 -0.33
C ILE A 72 -17.12 3.47 1.06
N MET A 73 -16.36 2.95 2.01
CA MET A 73 -16.25 3.58 3.32
C MET A 73 -15.24 4.73 3.26
N VAL A 74 -15.68 5.97 3.50
CA VAL A 74 -14.78 7.12 3.69
C VAL A 74 -14.16 7.07 5.08
N GLU A 75 -12.85 6.86 5.14
CA GLU A 75 -12.10 6.79 6.40
C GLU A 75 -12.10 8.15 7.14
N GLU A 76 -11.98 8.11 8.47
CA GLU A 76 -11.82 9.33 9.25
C GLU A 76 -10.45 9.97 8.97
N ASP A 77 -10.43 11.30 8.85
CA ASP A 77 -9.24 12.11 8.55
C ASP A 77 -8.54 11.82 7.22
N SER A 78 -9.19 11.09 6.31
CA SER A 78 -8.73 10.91 4.93
C SER A 78 -8.87 12.19 4.10
N THR A 79 -8.17 12.26 2.96
CA THR A 79 -8.27 13.41 2.06
C THR A 79 -9.68 13.56 1.49
N GLU A 80 -10.36 12.43 1.19
CA GLU A 80 -11.76 12.41 0.77
C GLU A 80 -12.68 12.97 1.86
N SER A 81 -12.46 12.57 3.12
CA SER A 81 -13.23 13.07 4.26
C SER A 81 -13.12 14.58 4.39
N GLU A 82 -11.92 15.14 4.19
CA GLU A 82 -11.70 16.58 4.27
C GLU A 82 -12.30 17.36 3.11
N LEU A 83 -12.22 16.82 1.89
CA LEU A 83 -12.91 17.41 0.74
C LEU A 83 -14.43 17.43 0.98
N LEU A 84 -15.01 16.33 1.45
CA LEU A 84 -16.45 16.24 1.75
C LEU A 84 -16.86 17.17 2.91
N LYS A 85 -16.04 17.30 3.96
CA LYS A 85 -16.24 18.28 5.04
C LYS A 85 -16.27 19.72 4.50
N TYR A 86 -15.41 20.03 3.52
CA TYR A 86 -15.35 21.35 2.92
C TYR A 86 -16.55 21.62 1.99
N VAL A 87 -16.93 20.64 1.16
CA VAL A 87 -18.15 20.66 0.33
C VAL A 87 -19.38 20.92 1.21
N TYR A 88 -19.50 20.20 2.33
CA TYR A 88 -20.55 20.43 3.33
C TYR A 88 -20.54 21.85 3.91
N MET A 89 -19.37 22.38 4.23
CA MET A 89 -19.26 23.75 4.75
C MET A 89 -19.73 24.79 3.72
N VAL A 90 -19.34 24.64 2.45
CA VAL A 90 -19.79 25.52 1.35
C VAL A 90 -21.31 25.49 1.22
N PHE A 91 -21.90 24.29 1.25
CA PHE A 91 -23.36 24.13 1.23
C PHE A 91 -24.04 24.93 2.35
N ARG A 92 -23.55 24.81 3.58
CA ARG A 92 -24.13 25.55 4.72
C ARG A 92 -24.02 27.05 4.60
N ILE A 93 -22.96 27.56 3.97
CA ILE A 93 -22.80 28.99 3.71
C ILE A 93 -23.90 29.44 2.73
N TRP A 94 -24.08 28.73 1.62
CA TRP A 94 -25.12 29.07 0.63
C TRP A 94 -26.54 29.00 1.21
N GLN A 95 -26.83 27.98 2.03
CA GLN A 95 -28.14 27.79 2.64
C GLN A 95 -28.33 28.53 3.97
N GLN A 96 -27.31 29.28 4.41
CA GLN A 96 -27.32 30.03 5.68
C GLN A 96 -27.63 29.16 6.92
N ILE A 97 -27.14 27.91 6.95
CA ILE A 97 -27.38 26.94 8.04
C ILE A 97 -26.31 27.10 9.14
N PRO A 98 -26.66 27.62 10.33
CA PRO A 98 -25.69 27.89 11.40
C PRO A 98 -25.20 26.62 12.11
N PRO A 99 -24.01 26.65 12.77
CA PRO A 99 -22.97 27.67 12.67
C PRO A 99 -22.23 27.67 11.30
N TYR A 100 -22.08 28.84 10.69
CA TYR A 100 -21.20 29.04 9.53
C TYR A 100 -19.78 29.38 9.95
N ALA A 101 -18.79 28.96 9.16
CA ALA A 101 -17.42 29.43 9.31
C ALA A 101 -17.37 30.93 9.01
N ASN A 102 -16.73 31.72 9.88
CA ASN A 102 -16.42 33.10 9.54
C ASN A 102 -15.38 33.15 8.39
N PRO A 103 -15.22 34.29 7.69
CA PRO A 103 -14.34 34.38 6.52
C PRO A 103 -12.90 33.94 6.79
N HIS A 104 -12.38 34.24 7.99
CA HIS A 104 -11.04 33.83 8.38
C HIS A 104 -10.89 32.32 8.55
N MET A 105 -11.84 31.67 9.24
CA MET A 105 -11.84 30.21 9.39
C MET A 105 -12.00 29.51 8.04
N HIS A 106 -12.84 30.05 7.17
CA HIS A 106 -13.02 29.56 5.81
C HIS A 106 -11.71 29.57 5.02
N GLU A 107 -10.98 30.70 5.03
CA GLU A 107 -9.68 30.82 4.36
C GLU A 107 -8.64 29.83 4.92
N VAL A 108 -8.59 29.65 6.23
CA VAL A 108 -7.68 28.69 6.88
C VAL A 108 -7.98 27.25 6.48
N LEU A 109 -9.26 26.87 6.45
CA LEU A 109 -9.69 25.52 6.05
C LEU A 109 -9.40 25.27 4.57
N LEU A 110 -9.70 26.23 3.70
CA LEU A 110 -9.42 26.14 2.27
C LEU A 110 -7.92 25.97 2.01
N LYS A 111 -7.09 26.75 2.71
CA LYS A 111 -5.64 26.64 2.59
C LYS A 111 -5.14 25.25 2.99
N LYS A 112 -5.57 24.74 4.15
CA LYS A 112 -5.19 23.40 4.63
C LYS A 112 -5.64 22.29 3.68
N LEU A 113 -6.86 22.38 3.16
CA LEU A 113 -7.37 21.42 2.18
C LEU A 113 -6.51 21.45 0.91
N ASN A 114 -6.23 22.64 0.38
CA ASN A 114 -5.41 22.79 -0.83
C ASN A 114 -3.97 22.32 -0.65
N GLU A 115 -3.38 22.46 0.55
CA GLU A 115 -2.06 21.90 0.86
C GLU A 115 -2.05 20.37 0.72
N LYS A 116 -3.14 19.68 1.10
CA LYS A 116 -3.26 18.23 0.92
C LYS A 116 -3.60 17.84 -0.52
N LEU A 117 -4.54 18.55 -1.14
CA LEU A 117 -4.99 18.28 -2.51
C LEU A 117 -3.88 18.47 -3.55
N LEU A 118 -2.86 19.29 -3.26
CA LEU A 118 -1.69 19.47 -4.12
C LEU A 118 -1.00 18.14 -4.47
N TYR A 119 -0.99 17.17 -3.54
CA TYR A 119 -0.44 15.83 -3.78
C TYR A 119 -1.16 15.09 -4.92
N PHE A 120 -2.44 15.41 -5.14
CA PHE A 120 -3.30 14.83 -6.16
C PHE A 120 -3.34 15.67 -7.43
N ASP A 121 -2.55 16.75 -7.52
CA ASP A 121 -2.65 17.79 -8.55
C ASP A 121 -4.03 18.47 -8.58
N LEU A 122 -4.70 18.50 -7.42
CA LEU A 122 -6.03 19.06 -7.24
C LEU A 122 -5.95 20.40 -6.51
N ARG A 123 -6.91 21.28 -6.83
CA ARG A 123 -7.11 22.54 -6.12
C ARG A 123 -8.59 22.90 -6.05
N VAL A 124 -9.03 23.30 -4.88
CA VAL A 124 -10.35 23.88 -4.65
C VAL A 124 -10.25 25.41 -4.65
N SER A 125 -11.23 26.07 -5.24
CA SER A 125 -11.48 27.49 -5.02
C SER A 125 -12.94 27.71 -4.65
N PHE A 126 -13.17 28.64 -3.74
CA PHE A 126 -14.50 29.13 -3.42
C PHE A 126 -14.45 30.65 -3.38
N ASP A 127 -15.24 31.28 -4.23
CA ASP A 127 -15.71 32.64 -4.01
C ASP A 127 -17.16 32.58 -3.54
N ASP A 128 -17.68 33.65 -2.93
CA ASP A 128 -19.00 33.67 -2.30
C ASP A 128 -20.14 33.18 -3.23
N GLU A 129 -19.90 33.16 -4.55
CA GLU A 129 -20.85 32.73 -5.55
C GLU A 129 -20.52 31.39 -6.23
N GLN A 130 -19.27 30.92 -6.23
CA GLN A 130 -18.86 29.78 -7.04
C GLN A 130 -17.89 28.86 -6.30
N PHE A 131 -18.18 27.56 -6.40
CA PHE A 131 -17.32 26.49 -5.94
C PHE A 131 -16.74 25.77 -7.16
N HIS A 132 -15.42 25.72 -7.26
CA HIS A 132 -14.72 25.04 -8.36
C HIS A 132 -13.65 24.10 -7.81
N ILE A 133 -13.51 22.95 -8.48
CA ILE A 133 -12.37 22.05 -8.29
C ILE A 133 -11.60 21.99 -9.59
N TYR A 134 -10.28 22.11 -9.49
CA TYR A 134 -9.36 22.06 -10.62
C TYR A 134 -8.47 20.83 -10.50
N HIS A 135 -8.18 20.21 -11.64
CA HIS A 135 -7.07 19.29 -11.83
C HIS A 135 -6.12 19.89 -12.87
N GLY A 136 -4.96 20.35 -12.44
CA GLY A 136 -4.12 21.25 -13.24
C GLY A 136 -4.86 22.57 -13.57
N THR A 137 -5.20 22.77 -14.85
CA THR A 137 -5.94 23.95 -15.33
C THR A 137 -7.42 23.70 -15.58
N ASP A 138 -7.84 22.44 -15.61
CA ASP A 138 -9.19 22.05 -16.03
C ASP A 138 -10.12 21.99 -14.83
N THR A 139 -11.33 22.52 -14.97
CA THR A 139 -12.38 22.39 -13.97
C THR A 139 -12.98 20.99 -14.05
N ILE A 140 -13.06 20.31 -12.90
CA ILE A 140 -13.58 18.96 -12.77
C ILE A 140 -14.71 18.92 -11.74
N THR A 141 -15.47 17.84 -11.74
CA THR A 141 -16.57 17.65 -10.79
C THR A 141 -16.11 17.12 -9.44
N ILE A 142 -16.97 17.21 -8.42
CA ILE A 142 -16.74 16.60 -7.09
C ILE A 142 -16.49 15.10 -7.24
N GLU A 143 -17.30 14.41 -8.05
CA GLU A 143 -17.17 12.99 -8.32
C GLU A 143 -15.79 12.63 -8.90
N GLN A 144 -15.34 13.39 -9.90
CA GLN A 144 -14.04 13.17 -10.53
C GLN A 144 -12.89 13.41 -9.54
N ALA A 145 -12.98 14.45 -8.72
CA ALA A 145 -11.97 14.76 -7.70
C ALA A 145 -11.85 13.62 -6.67
N LEU A 146 -12.98 13.13 -6.15
CA LEU A 146 -13.00 11.99 -5.23
C LEU A 146 -12.43 10.72 -5.88
N SER A 147 -12.75 10.47 -7.16
CA SER A 147 -12.22 9.32 -7.90
C SER A 147 -10.68 9.37 -7.99
N ILE A 148 -10.11 10.53 -8.32
CA ILE A 148 -8.65 10.74 -8.39
C ILE A 148 -7.99 10.48 -7.03
N ILE A 149 -8.57 11.00 -5.96
CA ILE A 149 -8.05 10.81 -4.60
C ILE A 149 -8.08 9.32 -4.24
N MET A 150 -9.23 8.67 -4.40
CA MET A 150 -9.42 7.25 -4.07
C MET A 150 -8.50 6.33 -4.87
N GLU A 151 -8.31 6.57 -6.17
CA GLU A 151 -7.40 5.77 -7.01
C GLU A 151 -5.94 5.88 -6.56
N ARG A 152 -5.47 7.09 -6.27
CA ARG A 152 -4.08 7.30 -5.81
C ARG A 152 -3.86 6.76 -4.40
N GLU A 153 -4.79 6.97 -3.47
CA GLU A 153 -4.66 6.45 -2.11
C GLU A 153 -4.70 4.92 -2.07
N ARG A 154 -5.54 4.27 -2.90
CA ARG A 154 -5.52 2.81 -3.07
C ARG A 154 -4.17 2.32 -3.61
N GLY A 155 -3.57 3.02 -4.57
CA GLY A 155 -2.24 2.69 -5.09
C GLY A 155 -1.14 2.78 -4.03
N LEU A 156 -1.22 3.76 -3.11
CA LEU A 156 -0.27 3.93 -2.02
C LEU A 156 -0.43 2.89 -0.92
N LYS A 157 -1.68 2.54 -0.55
CA LYS A 157 -1.97 1.51 0.45
C LYS A 157 -1.40 0.14 0.03
N VAL A 158 -1.42 -0.19 -1.27
CA VAL A 158 -0.82 -1.44 -1.78
C VAL A 158 0.71 -1.43 -1.68
N MET A 159 1.38 -0.32 -2.02
CA MET A 159 2.83 -0.23 -1.88
C MET A 159 3.29 -0.29 -0.42
N ASP A 160 2.58 0.37 0.49
CA ASP A 160 2.90 0.34 1.92
C ASP A 160 2.62 -1.06 2.52
N GLN A 161 1.59 -1.75 2.04
CA GLN A 161 1.32 -3.13 2.43
C GLN A 161 2.42 -4.11 1.99
N MET A 162 3.00 -3.97 0.80
CA MET A 162 4.09 -4.84 0.34
C MET A 162 5.38 -4.61 1.11
N GLU A 163 5.71 -3.37 1.42
CA GLU A 163 6.89 -3.04 2.25
C GLU A 163 6.70 -3.53 3.69
N GLN A 164 5.49 -3.44 4.25
CA GLN A 164 5.17 -4.02 5.56
C GLN A 164 5.25 -5.56 5.54
N THR A 165 4.71 -6.20 4.49
CA THR A 165 4.80 -7.65 4.26
C THR A 165 6.26 -8.09 4.20
N TYR A 166 7.13 -7.31 3.53
CA TYR A 166 8.56 -7.58 3.46
C TYR A 166 9.23 -7.49 4.83
N LYS A 167 8.96 -6.42 5.59
CA LYS A 167 9.49 -6.26 6.97
C LYS A 167 9.06 -7.42 7.88
N GLU A 168 7.82 -7.90 7.76
CA GLU A 168 7.34 -9.04 8.52
C GLU A 168 8.00 -10.36 8.08
N ALA A 169 8.21 -10.56 6.77
CA ALA A 169 8.94 -11.71 6.25
C ALA A 169 10.39 -11.76 6.77
N VAL A 170 11.10 -10.62 6.75
CA VAL A 170 12.45 -10.50 7.31
C VAL A 170 12.46 -10.79 8.81
N ARG A 171 11.47 -10.31 9.55
CA ARG A 171 11.33 -10.60 10.98
C ARG A 171 11.18 -12.10 11.24
N PHE A 172 10.30 -12.80 10.52
CA PHE A 172 10.14 -14.25 10.67
C PHE A 172 11.41 -15.02 10.27
N LYS A 173 12.08 -14.61 9.19
CA LYS A 173 13.38 -15.18 8.78
C LYS A 173 14.40 -15.09 9.91
N ASN A 174 14.56 -13.90 10.50
CA ASN A 174 15.53 -13.67 11.57
C ASN A 174 15.19 -14.45 12.86
N LEU A 175 13.93 -14.86 13.04
CA LEU A 175 13.51 -15.75 14.13
C LEU A 175 13.65 -17.25 13.80
N GLY A 176 14.16 -17.60 12.62
CA GLY A 176 14.23 -18.98 12.13
C GLY A 176 12.86 -19.58 11.77
N GLN A 177 11.80 -18.76 11.66
CA GLN A 177 10.44 -19.21 11.34
C GLN A 177 10.25 -19.26 9.81
N TYR A 178 11.02 -20.13 9.15
CA TYR A 178 11.08 -20.17 7.68
C TYR A 178 9.74 -20.50 7.03
N GLU A 179 8.97 -21.44 7.60
CA GLU A 179 7.62 -21.79 7.12
C GLU A 179 6.66 -20.58 7.05
N ARG A 180 6.87 -19.58 7.92
CA ARG A 180 6.05 -18.35 7.96
C ARG A 180 6.57 -17.25 7.06
N CYS A 181 7.89 -17.12 6.87
CA CYS A 181 8.43 -16.06 6.02
C CYS A 181 8.30 -16.37 4.52
N MET A 182 8.43 -17.65 4.13
CA MET A 182 8.35 -18.07 2.72
C MET A 182 7.07 -17.62 1.99
N PRO A 183 5.85 -17.86 2.51
CA PRO A 183 4.63 -17.41 1.83
C PRO A 183 4.58 -15.89 1.68
N LEU A 184 5.12 -15.12 2.63
CA LEU A 184 5.15 -13.65 2.55
C LEU A 184 6.08 -13.16 1.42
N TYR A 185 7.28 -13.75 1.30
CA TYR A 185 8.15 -13.45 0.16
C TYR A 185 7.53 -13.85 -1.17
N LEU A 186 6.85 -15.01 -1.23
CA LEU A 186 6.15 -15.46 -2.44
C LEU A 186 5.01 -14.52 -2.83
N THR A 187 4.28 -13.96 -1.87
CA THR A 187 3.25 -12.93 -2.12
C THR A 187 3.85 -11.69 -2.77
N ILE A 188 4.95 -11.16 -2.21
CA ILE A 188 5.65 -10.00 -2.79
C ILE A 188 6.09 -10.30 -4.22
N ILE A 189 6.73 -11.46 -4.42
CA ILE A 189 7.24 -11.90 -5.72
C ILE A 189 6.11 -12.11 -6.76
N GLY A 190 4.90 -12.44 -6.32
CA GLY A 190 3.73 -12.64 -7.17
C GLY A 190 3.02 -11.34 -7.57
N GLN A 191 3.20 -10.26 -6.80
CA GLN A 191 2.51 -8.98 -7.00
C GLN A 191 3.42 -7.87 -7.55
N GLU A 192 4.72 -7.92 -7.22
CA GLU A 192 5.70 -6.93 -7.68
C GLU A 192 6.17 -7.17 -9.11
N LYS A 193 6.55 -6.07 -9.80
CA LYS A 193 7.19 -6.14 -11.11
C LYS A 193 8.61 -6.70 -10.97
N LYS A 194 9.04 -7.50 -11.95
CA LYS A 194 10.36 -8.18 -11.92
C LYS A 194 11.56 -7.23 -11.86
N ASP A 195 11.39 -6.01 -12.35
CA ASP A 195 12.40 -4.94 -12.38
C ASP A 195 12.29 -3.98 -11.18
N SER A 196 11.53 -4.35 -10.14
CA SER A 196 11.45 -3.57 -8.90
C SER A 196 12.54 -3.96 -7.90
N ALA A 197 13.00 -2.97 -7.11
CA ALA A 197 13.95 -3.21 -6.04
C ALA A 197 13.37 -4.14 -4.95
N LEU A 198 12.07 -4.03 -4.67
CA LEU A 198 11.40 -4.86 -3.67
C LEU A 198 11.29 -6.32 -4.12
N PHE A 199 10.98 -6.57 -5.40
CA PHE A 199 11.04 -7.91 -5.99
C PHE A 199 12.43 -8.54 -5.85
N THR A 200 13.48 -7.76 -6.14
CA THR A 200 14.87 -8.22 -6.03
C THR A 200 15.21 -8.56 -4.58
N LYS A 201 14.88 -7.69 -3.62
CA LYS A 201 15.06 -7.96 -2.18
C LYS A 201 14.35 -9.23 -1.74
N ALA A 202 13.08 -9.39 -2.10
CA ALA A 202 12.31 -10.58 -1.73
C ALA A 202 12.89 -11.87 -2.33
N CYS A 203 13.35 -11.84 -3.59
CA CYS A 203 14.02 -13.00 -4.21
C CYS A 203 15.34 -13.33 -3.52
N TYR A 204 16.14 -12.31 -3.22
CA TYR A 204 17.43 -12.48 -2.55
C TYR A 204 17.25 -13.12 -1.16
N GLU A 205 16.33 -12.60 -0.36
CA GLU A 205 16.01 -13.14 0.96
C GLU A 205 15.38 -14.54 0.92
N LEU A 206 14.46 -14.79 -0.01
CA LEU A 206 13.86 -16.12 -0.18
C LEU A 206 14.88 -17.17 -0.66
N GLY A 207 15.85 -16.77 -1.50
CA GLY A 207 16.97 -17.61 -1.89
C GLY A 207 17.81 -18.06 -0.69
N GLU A 208 18.01 -17.18 0.29
CA GLU A 208 18.69 -17.51 1.55
C GLU A 208 17.89 -18.52 2.35
N VAL A 209 16.58 -18.32 2.48
CA VAL A 209 15.69 -19.26 3.18
C VAL A 209 15.73 -20.65 2.54
N TYR A 210 15.62 -20.75 1.22
CA TYR A 210 15.75 -22.04 0.53
C TYR A 210 17.11 -22.71 0.77
N TYR A 211 18.19 -21.92 0.81
CA TYR A 211 19.52 -22.46 1.07
C TYR A 211 19.66 -23.02 2.51
N LEU A 212 19.09 -22.31 3.48
CA LEU A 212 19.04 -22.73 4.89
C LEU A 212 18.24 -24.03 5.06
N GLU A 213 17.14 -24.19 4.32
CA GLU A 213 16.30 -25.40 4.28
C GLU A 213 16.86 -26.55 3.40
N ASP A 214 18.09 -26.44 2.89
CA ASP A 214 18.73 -27.41 1.98
C ASP A 214 18.02 -27.61 0.62
N ASP A 215 17.11 -26.72 0.23
CA ASP A 215 16.50 -26.64 -1.10
C ASP A 215 17.38 -25.83 -2.06
N LEU A 216 18.56 -26.38 -2.35
CA LEU A 216 19.61 -25.70 -3.11
C LEU A 216 19.20 -25.37 -4.55
N GLU A 217 18.32 -26.17 -5.14
CA GLU A 217 17.80 -25.92 -6.49
C GLU A 217 16.93 -24.66 -6.52
N ARG A 218 15.95 -24.56 -5.60
CA ARG A 218 15.11 -23.35 -5.53
C ARG A 218 15.89 -22.13 -5.07
N ALA A 219 16.88 -22.30 -4.19
CA ALA A 219 17.79 -21.22 -3.82
C ALA A 219 18.47 -20.63 -5.06
N ALA A 220 19.12 -21.46 -5.89
CA ALA A 220 19.79 -21.02 -7.10
C ALA A 220 18.84 -20.34 -8.08
N ILE A 221 17.67 -20.95 -8.34
CA ILE A 221 16.65 -20.37 -9.25
C ILE A 221 16.20 -19.00 -8.74
N THR A 222 15.97 -18.86 -7.44
CA THR A 222 15.46 -17.62 -6.85
C THR A 222 16.52 -16.52 -6.88
N TYR A 223 17.78 -16.81 -6.54
CA TYR A 223 18.87 -15.84 -6.65
C TYR A 223 19.08 -15.36 -8.10
N MET A 224 18.97 -16.25 -9.10
CA MET A 224 19.07 -15.87 -10.51
C MET A 224 17.96 -14.93 -11.00
N ARG A 225 16.88 -14.74 -10.23
CA ARG A 225 15.81 -13.78 -10.55
C ARG A 225 16.12 -12.36 -10.07
N CYS A 226 17.13 -12.19 -9.21
CA CYS A 226 17.53 -10.88 -8.70
C CYS A 226 18.08 -10.02 -9.83
N ASP A 227 17.74 -8.73 -9.86
CA ASP A 227 18.44 -7.75 -10.69
C ASP A 227 19.68 -7.24 -9.94
N SER A 228 20.86 -7.56 -10.46
CA SER A 228 22.15 -7.19 -9.86
C SER A 228 22.38 -5.69 -9.70
N SER A 229 21.60 -4.83 -10.37
CA SER A 229 21.66 -3.38 -10.20
C SER A 229 21.06 -2.89 -8.88
N TYR A 230 20.20 -3.69 -8.24
CA TYR A 230 19.59 -3.38 -6.93
C TYR A 230 20.25 -4.12 -5.76
N VAL A 231 21.29 -4.91 -6.01
CA VAL A 231 22.04 -5.61 -4.95
C VAL A 231 23.28 -4.78 -4.59
N GLU A 232 23.47 -4.54 -3.30
CA GLU A 232 24.58 -3.73 -2.76
C GLU A 232 25.95 -4.30 -3.11
N ASP A 233 26.14 -5.62 -2.93
CA ASP A 233 27.32 -6.35 -3.37
C ASP A 233 26.97 -7.45 -4.38
N GLN A 234 27.31 -7.20 -5.64
CA GLN A 234 27.10 -8.17 -6.72
C GLN A 234 27.93 -9.45 -6.54
N ASN A 235 29.11 -9.37 -5.95
CA ASN A 235 29.93 -10.55 -5.71
C ASN A 235 29.28 -11.46 -4.67
N ASP A 236 28.61 -10.89 -3.67
CA ASP A 236 27.87 -11.68 -2.69
C ASP A 236 26.66 -12.40 -3.34
N LEU A 237 25.93 -11.75 -4.25
CA LEU A 237 24.91 -12.44 -5.05
C LEU A 237 25.51 -13.62 -5.85
N PHE A 238 26.66 -13.40 -6.51
CA PHE A 238 27.32 -14.47 -7.26
C PHE A 238 27.84 -15.58 -6.35
N LEU A 239 28.37 -15.23 -5.19
CA LEU A 239 28.80 -16.19 -4.17
C LEU A 239 27.63 -17.09 -3.77
N ARG A 240 26.48 -16.52 -3.41
CA ARG A 240 25.25 -17.24 -3.04
C ARG A 240 24.75 -18.19 -4.14
N ILE A 241 24.73 -17.73 -5.40
CA ILE A 241 24.41 -18.59 -6.55
C ILE A 241 25.42 -19.74 -6.66
N GLY A 242 26.71 -19.42 -6.51
CA GLY A 242 27.82 -20.37 -6.54
C GLY A 242 27.65 -21.50 -5.52
N HIS A 243 27.41 -21.14 -4.26
CA HIS A 243 27.15 -22.08 -3.17
C HIS A 243 25.97 -23.00 -3.51
N ALA A 244 24.82 -22.43 -3.86
CA ALA A 244 23.63 -23.22 -4.21
C ALA A 244 23.88 -24.22 -5.36
N LEU A 245 24.72 -23.86 -6.34
CA LEU A 245 25.04 -24.72 -7.49
C LEU A 245 26.12 -25.76 -7.22
N LEU A 246 27.18 -25.40 -6.50
CA LEU A 246 28.31 -26.29 -6.22
C LEU A 246 27.96 -27.28 -5.11
N ASP A 247 27.29 -26.82 -4.06
CA ASP A 247 26.90 -27.67 -2.94
C ASP A 247 25.92 -28.78 -3.37
N ASN A 248 25.03 -28.48 -4.33
CA ASN A 248 24.12 -29.46 -4.91
C ASN A 248 24.86 -30.60 -5.65
N LYS A 249 26.10 -30.36 -6.10
CA LYS A 249 26.92 -31.33 -6.85
C LYS A 249 27.88 -32.15 -5.99
N LEU A 250 28.24 -31.68 -4.78
CA LEU A 250 29.44 -32.13 -4.05
C LEU A 250 29.18 -33.09 -2.86
N LYS A 251 28.03 -33.77 -2.81
CA LYS A 251 27.48 -34.70 -1.78
C LYS A 251 28.34 -35.12 -0.54
N SER A 252 29.64 -35.44 -0.63
CA SER A 252 30.45 -35.95 0.51
C SER A 252 31.50 -35.02 1.12
N PHE A 253 31.95 -33.96 0.45
CA PHE A 253 32.81 -32.91 1.05
C PHE A 253 31.96 -31.72 1.57
N SER A 254 30.66 -31.78 1.29
CA SER A 254 29.73 -30.65 1.29
C SER A 254 29.12 -30.28 2.65
N SER A 255 29.01 -31.19 3.63
CA SER A 255 28.21 -30.90 4.84
C SER A 255 28.85 -29.85 5.74
N GLN A 256 30.18 -29.92 5.96
CA GLN A 256 30.90 -28.96 6.78
C GLN A 256 31.00 -27.60 6.11
N VAL A 257 31.29 -27.55 4.80
CA VAL A 257 31.32 -26.29 4.03
C VAL A 257 29.94 -25.62 4.03
N LYS A 258 28.88 -26.40 3.77
CA LYS A 258 27.48 -25.90 3.85
C LYS A 258 27.14 -25.39 5.23
N SER A 259 27.42 -26.18 6.28
CA SER A 259 27.13 -25.79 7.66
C SER A 259 27.87 -24.51 8.04
N TYR A 260 29.16 -24.41 7.69
CA TYR A 260 29.94 -23.20 7.89
C TYR A 260 29.30 -21.99 7.19
N TYR A 261 28.95 -22.11 5.90
CA TYR A 261 28.35 -21.00 5.16
C TYR A 261 26.95 -20.63 5.65
N ARG A 262 26.11 -21.59 6.05
CA ARG A 262 24.81 -21.29 6.68
C ARG A 262 24.97 -20.47 7.95
N CYS A 263 26.00 -20.77 8.74
CA CYS A 263 26.32 -20.00 9.94
C CYS A 263 26.88 -18.61 9.64
N THR A 264 27.47 -18.37 8.46
CA THR A 264 27.83 -17.02 8.01
C THR A 264 26.64 -16.23 7.45
N LEU A 265 25.61 -16.94 6.94
CA LEU A 265 24.38 -16.31 6.42
C LEU A 265 23.40 -15.88 7.52
N SER A 266 23.32 -16.64 8.63
CA SER A 266 22.31 -16.41 9.66
C SER A 266 22.87 -16.63 11.07
N ASP A 267 22.87 -15.56 11.87
CA ASP A 267 23.25 -15.60 13.30
C ASP A 267 22.32 -16.52 14.10
N THR A 268 21.03 -16.54 13.74
CA THR A 268 20.04 -17.42 14.37
C THR A 268 20.35 -18.89 14.08
N TYR A 269 20.70 -19.21 12.83
CA TYR A 269 21.13 -20.55 12.46
C TYR A 269 22.42 -20.93 13.20
N LYS A 270 23.41 -20.03 13.22
CA LYS A 270 24.67 -20.24 13.94
C LYS A 270 24.45 -20.52 15.42
N THR A 271 23.55 -19.78 16.07
CA THR A 271 23.22 -19.98 17.50
C THR A 271 22.57 -21.35 17.74
N GLN A 272 21.75 -21.83 16.80
CA GLN A 272 21.11 -23.14 16.90
C GLN A 272 22.07 -24.30 16.61
N HIS A 273 23.16 -24.06 15.89
CA HIS A 273 24.11 -25.06 15.40
C HIS A 273 25.57 -24.78 15.83
N GLU A 274 25.77 -24.17 17.00
CA GLU A 274 27.09 -23.66 17.44
C GLU A 274 28.18 -24.76 17.45
N GLU A 275 27.88 -25.95 17.98
CA GLU A 275 28.84 -27.07 18.00
C GLU A 275 29.20 -27.58 16.60
N GLU A 276 28.26 -27.53 15.65
CA GLU A 276 28.51 -27.91 14.25
C GLU A 276 29.38 -26.86 13.58
N PHE A 277 29.12 -25.58 13.85
CA PHE A 277 29.89 -24.46 13.34
C PHE A 277 31.35 -24.55 13.77
N GLU A 278 31.64 -24.80 15.05
CA GLU A 278 33.03 -24.91 15.53
C GLU A 278 33.80 -26.05 14.85
N LYS A 279 33.16 -27.21 14.70
CA LYS A 279 33.74 -28.37 14.00
C LYS A 279 33.96 -28.09 12.52
N ALA A 280 32.99 -27.43 11.88
CA ALA A 280 33.08 -27.04 10.48
C ALA A 280 34.22 -26.04 10.30
N ALA A 281 34.24 -24.94 11.06
CA ALA A 281 35.25 -23.88 10.97
C ALA A 281 36.68 -24.42 11.04
N ALA A 282 36.98 -25.32 11.98
CA ALA A 282 38.29 -25.95 12.09
C ALA A 282 38.66 -26.79 10.86
N SER A 283 37.67 -27.40 10.21
CA SER A 283 37.86 -28.28 9.05
C SER A 283 37.93 -27.52 7.72
N VAL A 284 37.21 -26.41 7.57
CA VAL A 284 37.13 -25.67 6.29
C VAL A 284 38.16 -24.54 6.17
N ALA A 285 38.76 -24.07 7.26
CA ALA A 285 39.57 -22.84 7.29
C ALA A 285 40.65 -22.73 6.20
N GLN A 286 41.30 -23.85 5.87
CA GLN A 286 42.42 -23.86 4.93
C GLN A 286 42.00 -23.81 3.45
N MET A 287 40.75 -24.13 3.13
CA MET A 287 40.28 -24.28 1.74
C MET A 287 39.05 -23.44 1.41
N TYR A 288 38.46 -22.80 2.40
CA TYR A 288 37.24 -22.02 2.23
C TYR A 288 37.43 -20.84 1.27
N GLU A 289 38.57 -20.14 1.33
CA GLU A 289 38.85 -19.02 0.43
C GLU A 289 38.93 -19.44 -1.06
N GLU A 290 39.57 -20.59 -1.34
CA GLU A 290 39.61 -21.13 -2.70
C GLU A 290 38.22 -21.57 -3.16
N TYR A 291 37.42 -22.14 -2.25
CA TYR A 291 36.05 -22.53 -2.51
C TYR A 291 35.16 -21.33 -2.85
N GLU A 292 35.22 -20.24 -2.08
CA GLU A 292 34.44 -19.02 -2.34
C GLU A 292 34.79 -18.40 -3.69
N LYS A 293 36.08 -18.39 -4.07
CA LYS A 293 36.50 -17.95 -5.41
C LYS A 293 35.85 -18.79 -6.50
N ALA A 294 35.81 -20.10 -6.34
CA ALA A 294 35.12 -21.00 -7.27
C ALA A 294 33.60 -20.75 -7.30
N CYS A 295 32.97 -20.52 -6.15
CA CYS A 295 31.56 -20.14 -6.06
C CYS A 295 31.27 -18.87 -6.84
N ILE A 296 32.04 -17.80 -6.64
CA ILE A 296 31.86 -16.52 -7.36
C ILE A 296 32.02 -16.71 -8.86
N GLU A 297 33.02 -17.48 -9.32
CA GLU A 297 33.22 -17.74 -10.75
C GLU A 297 32.03 -18.47 -11.36
N VAL A 298 31.57 -19.54 -10.71
CA VAL A 298 30.42 -20.34 -11.16
C VAL A 298 29.14 -19.52 -11.15
N GLY A 299 28.89 -18.76 -10.08
CA GLY A 299 27.73 -17.89 -9.93
C GLY A 299 27.68 -16.81 -11.01
N ARG A 300 28.79 -16.09 -11.22
CA ARG A 300 28.91 -15.06 -12.26
C ARG A 300 28.71 -15.64 -13.66
N LYS A 301 29.27 -16.81 -13.94
CA LYS A 301 29.12 -17.50 -15.23
C LYS A 301 27.68 -17.95 -15.47
N LYS A 302 26.97 -18.38 -14.42
CA LYS A 302 25.61 -18.87 -14.53
C LYS A 302 24.59 -17.74 -14.61
N TYR A 303 24.78 -16.66 -13.85
CA TYR A 303 23.90 -15.48 -13.85
C TYR A 303 23.84 -14.79 -15.22
N LYS A 304 24.93 -14.81 -15.99
CA LYS A 304 25.01 -14.20 -17.33
C LYS A 304 24.38 -15.03 -18.46
N LYS A 305 23.89 -16.24 -18.18
CA LYS A 305 23.33 -17.16 -19.18
C LYS A 305 21.82 -17.27 -19.06
#